data_AF-A0A4S2HJ28-F1
#
_entry.id   AF-A0A4S2HJ28-F1
#
_cell.length_a   1.000
_cell.length_b   1.000
_cell.length_c   1.000
_cell.angle_alpha   90.00
_cell.angle_beta   90.00
_cell.angle_gamma   90.00
#
_symmetry.space_group_name_H-M   'P 1'
#
loop_
_entity.id
_entity.type
_entity.pdbx_description
1 polymer ?
#
loop_
_entity_poly.entity_id
_entity_poly.type
_entity_poly.pdbx_seq_one_letter_code
_entity_poly.pdbx_strand_id
1 'polypeptide(L)'
;MKVTSYSAGGVAAGGMKGIISTNSARRRTGIPKKSNQNNVKKKNVNYNPREIRSALSRVKKSQSAGQVLAQAKGKLANLLKAKGTGQFKEAELAAAIIHAKRMVRCAKMKTQNLKQEEQLQRKHEKEAKAEEQQQKNEIKLRVKQKEQHLKQKAKSEKTQKLQKQKRQQMELMQRRRIHRNMEHGKMEEADLEYKKNMSNAASSSESVNYEPSYIPLEGIEVQLSEDGIELTEAQIEAQIEQQIEMMIAAELAGSAGMSDLAGVTMPDSAGADMGGGDIPVIDIAIG
;
A
#
# COMPACT_ATOMS: atom_id res chain seq x y z
N MET A 1 -66.18 -15.25 -10.13
CA MET A 1 -66.67 -16.57 -10.61
C MET A 1 -66.00 -16.89 -11.94
N LYS A 2 -65.19 -17.96 -11.96
CA LYS A 2 -65.03 -18.96 -13.04
C LYS A 2 -63.83 -19.81 -12.67
N VAL A 3 -64.13 -20.97 -12.12
CA VAL A 3 -63.20 -22.04 -11.76
C VAL A 3 -63.14 -22.93 -13.00
N THR A 4 -61.96 -23.07 -13.60
CA THR A 4 -61.75 -23.95 -14.77
C THR A 4 -61.01 -25.18 -14.28
N SER A 5 -61.72 -26.30 -14.26
CA SER A 5 -61.24 -27.66 -14.06
C SER A 5 -60.65 -28.22 -15.35
N TYR A 6 -59.56 -28.99 -15.28
CA TYR A 6 -59.34 -30.16 -16.14
C TYR A 6 -58.58 -31.25 -15.39
N SER A 7 -58.97 -32.49 -15.72
CA SER A 7 -58.64 -33.75 -15.08
C SER A 7 -57.76 -34.61 -16.00
N ALA A 8 -57.08 -35.57 -15.38
CA ALA A 8 -56.75 -36.90 -15.89
C ALA A 8 -55.36 -37.18 -16.52
N GLY A 9 -54.79 -38.30 -16.03
CA GLY A 9 -53.65 -39.05 -16.55
C GLY A 9 -52.64 -39.32 -15.43
N GLY A 10 -52.34 -40.52 -14.96
CA GLY A 10 -52.73 -41.87 -15.33
C GLY A 10 -52.02 -42.84 -14.37
N VAL A 11 -52.71 -43.94 -14.10
CA VAL A 11 -52.35 -45.19 -13.40
C VAL A 11 -50.89 -45.66 -13.53
N ALA A 12 -50.32 -46.11 -12.41
CA ALA A 12 -49.43 -47.27 -12.37
C ALA A 12 -49.59 -48.01 -11.04
N ALA A 13 -50.25 -49.17 -11.11
CA ALA A 13 -50.44 -50.10 -10.02
C ALA A 13 -49.14 -50.88 -9.75
N GLY A 14 -48.67 -50.86 -8.50
CA GLY A 14 -47.61 -51.72 -7.99
C GLY A 14 -48.07 -52.34 -6.69
N GLY A 15 -48.43 -53.63 -6.73
CA GLY A 15 -48.94 -54.36 -5.58
C GLY A 15 -47.86 -54.68 -4.55
N MET A 16 -48.12 -54.38 -3.28
CA MET A 16 -47.47 -55.02 -2.14
C MET A 16 -48.53 -55.41 -1.11
N LYS A 17 -48.82 -56.71 -1.06
CA LYS A 17 -49.54 -57.35 0.05
C LYS A 17 -48.61 -57.36 1.27
N GLY A 18 -48.83 -56.47 2.21
CA GLY A 18 -48.26 -56.50 3.56
C GLY A 18 -49.37 -56.74 4.59
N ILE A 19 -49.26 -57.82 5.35
CA ILE A 19 -50.27 -58.28 6.32
C ILE A 19 -50.22 -57.37 7.55
N ILE A 20 -51.35 -56.74 7.89
CA ILE A 20 -51.53 -55.92 9.08
C ILE A 20 -51.66 -56.85 10.29
N SER A 21 -50.72 -56.79 11.25
CA SER A 21 -50.83 -57.45 12.56
C SER A 21 -51.05 -56.39 13.65
N THR A 22 -52.31 -56.15 13.99
CA THR A 22 -52.71 -55.35 15.16
C THR A 22 -53.01 -56.27 16.34
N ASN A 23 -51.97 -56.74 17.03
CA ASN A 23 -52.14 -57.45 18.30
C ASN A 23 -52.34 -56.43 19.45
N SER A 24 -53.58 -55.93 19.57
CA SER A 24 -54.06 -55.26 20.78
C SER A 24 -54.55 -56.31 21.77
N ALA A 25 -53.62 -56.89 22.54
CA ALA A 25 -53.92 -57.82 23.62
C ALA A 25 -53.87 -57.10 24.97
N ARG A 26 -55.06 -56.66 25.41
CA ARG A 26 -55.41 -56.25 26.76
C ARG A 26 -54.94 -57.29 27.80
N ARG A 27 -54.01 -56.92 28.69
CA ARG A 27 -53.80 -57.58 30.01
C ARG A 27 -53.61 -56.50 31.07
N ARG A 28 -54.68 -56.18 31.81
CA ARG A 28 -54.95 -56.60 33.19
C ARG A 28 -53.92 -56.09 34.21
N THR A 29 -54.34 -55.02 34.87
CA THR A 29 -54.11 -54.65 36.28
C THR A 29 -53.30 -55.65 37.11
N GLY A 30 -52.07 -55.26 37.43
CA GLY A 30 -51.30 -55.82 38.54
C GLY A 30 -50.90 -54.67 39.45
N ILE A 31 -51.52 -54.60 40.63
CA ILE A 31 -51.06 -53.74 41.74
C ILE A 31 -49.61 -54.18 42.05
N PRO A 32 -48.60 -53.29 42.03
CA PRO A 32 -47.26 -53.68 42.42
C PRO A 32 -47.26 -53.98 43.93
N LYS A 33 -47.09 -55.25 44.27
CA LYS A 33 -46.82 -55.71 45.64
C LYS A 33 -45.61 -54.92 46.18
N LYS A 34 -45.76 -54.29 47.35
CA LYS A 34 -44.64 -53.73 48.14
C LYS A 34 -43.64 -54.85 48.41
N SER A 35 -42.57 -54.89 47.62
CA SER A 35 -41.45 -55.78 47.88
C SER A 35 -40.57 -55.15 48.98
N ASN A 36 -40.17 -55.97 49.94
CA ASN A 36 -39.30 -55.62 51.06
C ASN A 36 -38.03 -54.91 50.57
N GLN A 37 -37.95 -53.59 50.75
CA GLN A 37 -36.86 -52.75 50.23
C GLN A 37 -35.57 -52.77 51.06
N ASN A 38 -35.41 -53.68 52.02
CA ASN A 38 -34.38 -53.49 53.05
C ASN A 38 -33.08 -54.30 52.87
N ASN A 39 -32.81 -54.95 51.75
CA ASN A 39 -31.52 -55.68 51.58
C ASN A 39 -30.97 -55.81 50.15
N VAL A 40 -31.32 -54.91 49.22
CA VAL A 40 -30.62 -54.88 47.92
C VAL A 40 -29.30 -54.14 48.09
N LYS A 41 -28.18 -54.84 47.90
CA LYS A 41 -26.82 -54.27 47.99
C LYS A 41 -26.71 -53.02 47.09
N LYS A 42 -26.49 -51.85 47.69
CA LYS A 42 -26.30 -50.59 46.97
C LYS A 42 -25.02 -50.64 46.14
N LYS A 43 -25.08 -50.16 44.90
CA LYS A 43 -23.94 -50.11 43.97
C LYS A 43 -22.99 -48.95 44.31
N ASN A 44 -21.70 -49.13 44.00
CA ASN A 44 -20.72 -48.04 44.08
C ASN A 44 -20.87 -47.09 42.87
N VAL A 45 -20.52 -45.83 43.06
CA VAL A 45 -20.59 -44.81 42.01
C VAL A 45 -19.33 -44.87 41.14
N ASN A 46 -19.50 -45.01 39.82
CA ASN A 46 -18.39 -44.89 38.87
C ASN A 46 -18.07 -43.41 38.60
N TYR A 47 -17.25 -42.81 39.47
CA TYR A 47 -16.81 -41.43 39.34
C TYR A 47 -15.31 -41.28 39.62
N ASN A 48 -14.57 -40.76 38.63
CA ASN A 48 -13.16 -40.47 38.78
C ASN A 48 -12.92 -38.97 39.04
N PRO A 49 -12.39 -38.59 40.21
CA PRO A 49 -12.16 -37.18 40.55
C PRO A 49 -11.01 -36.53 39.74
N ARG A 50 -10.08 -37.32 39.19
CA ARG A 50 -8.88 -36.79 38.50
C ARG A 50 -9.13 -36.44 37.04
N GLU A 51 -10.10 -37.06 36.38
CA GLU A 51 -10.31 -36.90 34.93
C GLU A 51 -10.51 -35.44 34.52
N ILE A 52 -11.47 -34.76 35.14
CA ILE A 52 -11.75 -33.35 34.81
C ILE A 52 -10.60 -32.44 35.25
N ARG A 53 -10.00 -32.69 36.43
CA ARG A 53 -8.85 -31.91 36.91
C ARG A 53 -7.66 -31.98 35.95
N SER A 54 -7.31 -33.18 35.50
CA SER A 54 -6.19 -33.40 34.58
C SER A 54 -6.47 -32.79 33.20
N ALA A 55 -7.71 -32.92 32.70
CA ALA A 55 -8.13 -32.27 31.46
C ALA A 55 -8.04 -30.75 31.58
N LEU A 56 -8.55 -30.17 32.67
CA LEU A 56 -8.45 -28.74 32.93
C LEU A 56 -6.99 -28.27 33.01
N SER A 57 -6.09 -29.04 33.63
CA SER A 57 -4.68 -28.67 33.74
C SER A 57 -3.99 -28.60 32.38
N ARG A 58 -4.28 -29.54 31.47
CA ARG A 58 -3.67 -29.59 30.13
C ARG A 58 -4.16 -28.49 29.19
N VAL A 59 -5.37 -28.01 29.39
CA VAL A 59 -6.01 -27.06 28.50
C VAL A 59 -5.38 -25.66 28.60
N LYS A 60 -5.04 -25.10 27.43
CA LYS A 60 -4.47 -23.75 27.25
C LYS A 60 -5.34 -22.77 26.46
N LYS A 61 -6.37 -23.25 25.73
CA LYS A 61 -7.25 -22.40 24.92
C LYS A 61 -8.67 -22.38 25.45
N SER A 62 -9.37 -21.25 25.27
CA SER A 62 -10.73 -21.02 25.75
C SER A 62 -11.74 -22.03 25.19
N GLN A 63 -11.64 -22.37 23.90
CA GLN A 63 -12.50 -23.37 23.24
C GLN A 63 -12.33 -24.76 23.85
N SER A 64 -11.08 -25.23 23.98
CA SER A 64 -10.78 -26.51 24.62
C SER A 64 -11.22 -26.55 26.09
N ALA A 65 -11.19 -25.41 26.80
CA ALA A 65 -11.72 -25.33 28.16
C ALA A 65 -13.25 -25.47 28.18
N GLY A 66 -13.92 -24.89 27.18
CA GLY A 66 -15.36 -25.05 26.97
C GLY A 66 -15.77 -26.51 26.77
N GLN A 67 -14.97 -27.30 26.03
CA GLN A 67 -15.22 -28.73 25.87
C GLN A 67 -15.11 -29.49 27.21
N VAL A 68 -14.08 -29.20 28.01
CA VAL A 68 -13.92 -29.81 29.34
C VAL A 68 -15.03 -29.37 30.30
N LEU A 69 -15.52 -28.13 30.19
CA LEU A 69 -16.69 -27.64 30.92
C LEU A 69 -17.94 -28.46 30.56
N ALA A 70 -18.18 -28.71 29.28
CA ALA A 70 -19.29 -29.54 28.83
C ALA A 70 -19.19 -30.97 29.37
N GLN A 71 -18.00 -31.57 29.34
CA GLN A 71 -17.75 -32.89 29.94
C GLN A 71 -18.01 -32.89 31.46
N ALA A 72 -17.57 -31.85 32.17
CA ALA A 72 -17.80 -31.72 33.62
C ALA A 72 -19.30 -31.61 33.95
N LYS A 73 -20.06 -30.83 33.17
CA LYS A 73 -21.53 -30.74 33.28
C LYS A 73 -22.20 -32.07 32.99
N GLY A 74 -21.77 -32.80 31.96
CA GLY A 74 -22.27 -34.13 31.63
C GLY A 74 -22.07 -35.13 32.78
N LYS A 75 -20.87 -35.15 33.38
CA LYS A 75 -20.60 -35.99 34.56
C LYS A 75 -21.47 -35.62 35.76
N LEU A 76 -21.65 -34.33 36.02
CA LEU A 76 -22.55 -33.88 37.09
C LEU A 76 -24.00 -34.31 36.82
N ALA A 77 -24.49 -34.19 35.59
CA ALA A 77 -25.83 -34.62 35.21
C ALA A 77 -26.02 -36.13 35.40
N ASN A 78 -25.02 -36.94 35.04
CA ASN A 78 -25.06 -38.39 35.26
C ASN A 78 -25.13 -38.76 36.74
N LEU A 79 -24.38 -38.06 37.60
CA LEU A 79 -24.46 -38.25 39.06
C LEU A 79 -25.82 -37.82 39.65
N LEU A 80 -26.41 -36.74 39.13
CA LEU A 80 -27.74 -36.31 39.56
C LEU A 80 -28.83 -37.31 39.14
N LYS A 81 -28.72 -37.88 37.93
CA LYS A 81 -29.60 -38.99 37.50
C LYS A 81 -29.44 -40.21 38.40
N ALA A 82 -28.20 -40.59 38.72
CA ALA A 82 -27.90 -41.69 39.66
C ALA A 82 -28.54 -41.44 41.03
N LYS A 83 -28.57 -40.19 41.51
CA LYS A 83 -29.24 -39.83 42.78
C LYS A 83 -30.74 -40.11 42.74
N GLY A 84 -31.40 -39.83 41.62
CA GLY A 84 -32.83 -40.13 41.44
C GLY A 84 -33.17 -41.61 41.43
N THR A 85 -32.23 -42.49 41.05
CA THR A 85 -32.48 -43.95 41.00
C THR A 85 -32.49 -44.64 42.36
N GLY A 86 -31.85 -44.07 43.39
CA GLY A 86 -31.75 -44.68 44.72
C GLY A 86 -30.93 -45.98 44.81
N GLN A 87 -30.34 -46.44 43.71
CA GLN A 87 -29.62 -47.74 43.65
C GLN A 87 -28.18 -47.68 44.17
N PHE A 88 -27.67 -46.48 44.44
CA PHE A 88 -26.26 -46.24 44.79
C PHE A 88 -26.10 -45.86 46.26
N LYS A 89 -24.89 -46.06 46.81
CA LYS A 89 -24.55 -45.59 48.15
C LYS A 89 -24.65 -44.07 48.23
N GLU A 90 -25.56 -43.59 49.08
CA GLU A 90 -25.89 -42.15 49.16
C GLU A 90 -24.73 -41.28 49.63
N ALA A 91 -23.93 -41.74 50.60
CA ALA A 91 -22.77 -41.00 51.11
C ALA A 91 -21.70 -40.77 50.03
N GLU A 92 -21.31 -41.84 49.31
CA GLU A 92 -20.35 -41.77 48.20
C GLU A 92 -20.88 -40.89 47.05
N LEU A 93 -22.16 -41.05 46.71
CA LEU A 93 -22.81 -40.28 45.65
C LEU A 93 -22.91 -38.79 45.99
N ALA A 94 -23.26 -38.45 47.23
CA ALA A 94 -23.31 -37.06 47.70
C ALA A 94 -21.92 -36.41 47.63
N ALA A 95 -20.87 -37.09 48.09
CA ALA A 95 -19.49 -36.62 48.00
C ALA A 95 -19.05 -36.39 46.54
N ALA A 96 -19.37 -37.33 45.63
CA ALA A 96 -19.09 -37.20 44.21
C ALA A 96 -19.81 -36.00 43.56
N ILE A 97 -21.08 -35.78 43.90
CA ILE A 97 -21.86 -34.62 43.42
C ILE A 97 -21.24 -33.31 43.88
N ILE A 98 -20.85 -33.21 45.15
CA ILE A 98 -20.19 -32.00 45.70
C ILE A 98 -18.89 -31.73 44.95
N HIS A 99 -18.05 -32.75 44.75
CA HIS A 99 -16.81 -32.62 44.00
C HIS A 99 -17.05 -32.21 42.54
N ALA A 100 -18.00 -32.85 41.85
CA ALA A 100 -18.35 -32.51 40.46
C ALA A 100 -18.87 -31.08 40.33
N LYS A 101 -19.71 -30.60 41.27
CA LYS A 101 -20.16 -29.20 41.31
C LYS A 101 -18.99 -28.22 41.45
N ARG A 102 -17.99 -28.54 42.28
CA ARG A 102 -16.77 -27.73 42.40
C ARG A 102 -15.98 -27.73 41.10
N MET A 103 -15.79 -28.89 40.46
CA MET A 103 -15.09 -28.99 39.17
C MET A 103 -15.79 -28.21 38.05
N VAL A 104 -17.13 -28.16 38.01
CA VAL A 104 -17.87 -27.33 37.06
C VAL A 104 -17.59 -25.84 37.28
N ARG A 105 -17.51 -25.39 38.54
CA ARG A 105 -17.14 -23.99 38.86
C ARG A 105 -15.71 -23.68 38.42
N CYS A 106 -14.75 -24.56 38.73
CA CYS A 106 -13.36 -24.41 38.29
C CYS A 106 -13.23 -24.38 36.76
N ALA A 107 -13.95 -25.25 36.06
CA ALA A 107 -13.98 -25.27 34.60
C ALA A 107 -14.54 -23.97 34.02
N LYS A 108 -15.66 -23.46 34.57
CA LYS A 108 -16.26 -22.19 34.16
C LYS A 108 -15.29 -21.03 34.35
N MET A 109 -14.64 -20.92 35.50
CA MET A 109 -13.63 -19.90 35.75
C MET A 109 -12.49 -20.00 34.75
N LYS A 110 -11.91 -21.19 34.55
CA LYS A 110 -10.80 -21.36 33.61
C LYS A 110 -11.18 -20.99 32.17
N THR A 111 -12.39 -21.33 31.72
CA THR A 111 -12.89 -20.92 30.40
C THR A 111 -13.01 -19.39 30.28
N GLN A 112 -13.48 -18.72 31.32
CA GLN A 112 -13.61 -17.26 31.34
C GLN A 112 -12.24 -16.57 31.34
N ASN A 113 -11.32 -17.01 32.19
CA ASN A 113 -9.96 -16.45 32.26
C ASN A 113 -9.22 -16.60 30.93
N LEU A 114 -9.20 -17.82 30.36
CA LEU A 114 -8.56 -18.06 29.06
C LEU A 114 -9.20 -17.23 27.94
N LYS A 115 -10.51 -17.00 27.99
CA LYS A 115 -11.18 -16.14 27.01
C LYS A 115 -10.76 -14.67 27.16
N GLN A 116 -10.59 -14.18 28.39
CA GLN A 116 -10.11 -12.82 28.66
C GLN A 116 -8.65 -12.64 28.24
N GLU A 117 -7.78 -13.60 28.58
CA GLU A 117 -6.37 -13.63 28.19
C GLU A 117 -6.23 -13.61 26.65
N GLU A 118 -6.96 -14.48 25.94
CA GLU A 118 -6.97 -14.50 24.47
C GLU A 118 -7.47 -13.17 23.85
N GLN A 119 -8.46 -12.52 24.48
CA GLN A 119 -8.96 -11.23 24.02
C GLN A 119 -7.95 -10.12 24.21
N LEU A 120 -7.27 -10.07 25.36
CA LEU A 120 -6.20 -9.11 25.63
C LEU A 120 -5.02 -9.30 24.69
N GLN A 121 -4.59 -10.55 24.49
CA GLN A 121 -3.50 -10.88 23.57
C GLN A 121 -3.84 -10.43 22.14
N ARG A 122 -5.06 -10.68 21.67
CA ARG A 122 -5.53 -10.20 20.35
C ARG A 122 -5.57 -8.68 20.24
N LYS A 123 -5.84 -7.95 21.34
CA LYS A 123 -5.80 -6.48 21.33
C LYS A 123 -4.37 -5.98 21.19
N HIS A 124 -3.45 -6.50 22.00
CA HIS A 124 -2.03 -6.15 21.91
C HIS A 124 -1.44 -6.48 20.53
N GLU A 125 -1.76 -7.63 19.95
CA GLU A 125 -1.31 -7.97 18.59
C GLU A 125 -1.85 -7.03 17.52
N LYS A 126 -3.09 -6.52 17.69
CA LYS A 126 -3.69 -5.55 16.77
C LYS A 126 -3.08 -4.17 16.93
N GLU A 127 -2.86 -3.72 18.17
CA GLU A 127 -2.21 -2.46 18.49
C GLU A 127 -0.78 -2.43 17.94
N ALA A 128 0.02 -3.48 18.21
CA ALA A 128 1.37 -3.60 17.68
C ALA A 128 1.42 -3.55 16.14
N LYS A 129 0.49 -4.24 15.46
CA LYS A 129 0.39 -4.18 13.99
C LYS A 129 -0.04 -2.80 13.49
N ALA A 130 -0.93 -2.11 14.18
CA ALA A 130 -1.37 -0.77 13.82
C ALA A 130 -0.23 0.25 14.01
N GLU A 131 0.51 0.17 15.12
CA GLU A 131 1.68 1.00 15.39
C GLU A 131 2.77 0.77 14.34
N GLU A 132 3.07 -0.49 13.99
CA GLU A 132 4.05 -0.82 12.94
C GLU A 132 3.62 -0.24 11.58
N GLN A 133 2.34 -0.29 11.25
CA GLN A 133 1.82 0.31 10.02
C GLN A 133 1.91 1.84 10.03
N GLN A 134 1.60 2.47 11.17
CA GLN A 134 1.74 3.92 11.34
C GLN A 134 3.20 4.37 11.17
N GLN A 135 4.14 3.67 11.82
CA GLN A 135 5.57 3.95 11.70
C GLN A 135 6.06 3.78 10.25
N LYS A 136 5.63 2.72 9.55
CA LYS A 136 5.96 2.52 8.12
C LYS A 136 5.43 3.66 7.26
N ASN A 137 4.21 4.13 7.51
CA ASN A 137 3.61 5.24 6.77
C ASN A 137 4.34 6.56 7.05
N GLU A 138 4.70 6.83 8.31
CA GLU A 138 5.46 8.01 8.70
C GLU A 138 6.85 8.03 8.06
N ILE A 139 7.57 6.90 8.08
CA ILE A 139 8.89 6.76 7.44
C ILE A 139 8.76 7.03 5.94
N LYS A 140 7.76 6.43 5.27
CA LYS A 140 7.50 6.67 3.83
C LYS A 140 7.26 8.14 3.53
N LEU A 141 6.45 8.82 4.35
CA LEU A 141 6.18 10.25 4.17
C LEU A 141 7.45 11.09 4.37
N ARG A 142 8.23 10.79 5.42
CA ARG A 142 9.48 11.51 5.73
C ARG A 142 10.54 11.31 4.63
N VAL A 143 10.63 10.12 4.06
CA VAL A 143 11.54 9.84 2.93
C VAL A 143 11.09 10.63 1.70
N LYS A 144 9.81 10.58 1.35
CA LYS A 144 9.26 11.33 0.20
C LYS A 144 9.49 12.85 0.33
N GLN A 145 9.27 13.41 1.52
CA GLN A 145 9.54 14.83 1.79
C GLN A 145 11.03 15.18 1.65
N LYS A 146 11.92 14.34 2.23
CA LYS A 146 13.37 14.54 2.11
C LYS A 146 13.84 14.44 0.67
N GLU A 147 13.33 13.48 -0.10
CA GLU A 147 13.65 13.29 -1.50
C GLU A 147 13.21 14.49 -2.36
N GLN A 148 11.98 14.98 -2.16
CA GLN A 148 11.48 16.17 -2.84
C GLN A 148 12.31 17.42 -2.52
N HIS A 149 12.68 17.61 -1.24
CA HIS A 149 13.54 18.71 -0.82
C HIS A 149 14.93 18.62 -1.46
N LEU A 150 15.53 17.42 -1.50
CA LEU A 150 16.83 17.21 -2.14
C LEU A 150 16.75 17.51 -3.65
N LYS A 151 15.69 17.06 -4.32
CA LYS A 151 15.45 17.30 -5.75
C LYS A 151 15.29 18.78 -6.06
N GLN A 152 14.54 19.51 -5.24
CA GLN A 152 14.39 20.97 -5.38
C GLN A 152 15.71 21.71 -5.16
N LYS A 153 16.48 21.33 -4.13
CA LYS A 153 17.79 21.92 -3.86
C LYS A 153 18.78 21.67 -4.99
N ALA A 154 18.81 20.46 -5.57
CA ALA A 154 19.65 20.15 -6.72
C ALA A 154 19.24 20.96 -7.96
N LYS A 155 17.94 21.15 -8.20
CA LYS A 155 17.44 22.00 -9.29
C LYS A 155 17.84 23.46 -9.10
N SER A 156 17.64 24.02 -7.91
CA SER A 156 17.99 25.43 -7.65
C SER A 156 19.50 25.67 -7.74
N GLU A 157 20.33 24.73 -7.29
CA GLU A 157 21.78 24.82 -7.43
C GLU A 157 22.22 24.81 -8.90
N LYS A 158 21.62 23.92 -9.73
CA LYS A 158 21.89 23.88 -11.18
C LYS A 158 21.51 25.19 -11.86
N THR A 159 20.31 25.70 -11.59
CA THR A 159 19.84 26.99 -12.13
C THR A 159 20.76 28.13 -11.70
N GLN A 160 21.21 28.15 -10.45
CA GLN A 160 22.12 29.18 -9.95
C GLN A 160 23.49 29.14 -10.63
N LYS A 161 24.04 27.95 -10.87
CA LYS A 161 25.31 27.78 -11.62
C LYS A 161 25.16 28.27 -13.06
N LEU A 162 24.08 27.90 -13.73
CA LEU A 162 23.79 28.36 -15.09
C LEU A 162 23.65 29.89 -15.15
N GLN A 163 22.95 30.51 -14.20
CA GLN A 163 22.82 31.96 -14.13
C GLN A 163 24.17 32.66 -13.89
N LYS A 164 25.07 32.07 -13.09
CA LYS A 164 26.43 32.59 -12.91
C LYS A 164 27.23 32.53 -14.22
N GLN A 165 27.16 31.42 -14.96
CA GLN A 165 27.83 31.30 -16.26
C GLN A 165 27.29 32.31 -17.27
N LYS A 166 25.97 32.53 -17.32
CA LYS A 166 25.35 33.58 -18.15
C LYS A 166 25.91 34.97 -17.84
N ARG A 167 25.94 35.35 -16.55
CA ARG A 167 26.48 36.65 -16.13
C ARG A 167 27.94 36.82 -16.53
N GLN A 168 28.76 35.78 -16.38
CA GLN A 168 30.17 35.82 -16.80
C GLN A 168 30.32 35.99 -18.31
N GLN A 169 29.50 35.31 -19.12
CA GLN A 169 29.53 35.47 -20.57
C GLN A 169 29.10 36.87 -21.02
N MET A 170 28.05 37.42 -20.42
CA MET A 170 27.58 38.78 -20.70
C MET A 170 28.62 39.83 -20.31
N GLU A 171 29.24 39.70 -19.12
CA GLU A 171 30.30 40.62 -18.69
C GLU A 171 31.51 40.55 -19.63
N LEU A 172 31.90 39.35 -20.06
CA LEU A 172 33.01 39.16 -20.97
C LEU A 172 32.71 39.75 -22.36
N MET A 173 31.47 39.62 -22.85
CA MET A 173 31.02 40.25 -24.09
C MET A 173 31.03 41.77 -23.98
N GLN A 174 30.48 42.34 -22.89
CA GLN A 174 30.48 43.78 -22.64
C GLN A 174 31.88 44.36 -22.55
N ARG A 175 32.80 43.69 -21.83
CA ARG A 175 34.21 44.11 -21.75
C ARG A 175 34.89 44.10 -23.12
N ARG A 176 34.64 43.06 -23.94
CA ARG A 176 35.16 43.01 -25.32
C ARG A 176 34.64 44.18 -26.16
N ARG A 177 33.36 44.55 -26.01
CA ARG A 177 32.76 45.69 -26.70
C ARG A 177 33.45 47.01 -26.31
N ILE A 178 33.59 47.25 -25.01
CA ILE A 178 34.26 48.46 -24.49
C ILE A 178 35.70 48.53 -24.97
N HIS A 179 36.45 47.42 -24.93
CA HIS A 179 37.84 47.40 -25.38
C HIS A 179 37.96 47.73 -26.87
N ARG A 180 37.13 47.13 -27.73
CA ARG A 180 37.11 47.44 -29.17
C ARG A 180 36.78 48.91 -29.44
N ASN A 181 35.81 49.46 -28.72
CA ASN A 181 35.46 50.88 -28.86
C ASN A 181 36.61 51.80 -28.42
N MET A 182 37.26 51.49 -27.29
CA MET A 182 38.44 52.25 -26.85
C MET A 182 39.61 52.15 -27.82
N GLU A 183 39.84 50.98 -28.43
CA GLU A 183 40.84 50.79 -29.48
C GLU A 183 40.50 51.65 -30.70
N HIS A 184 39.24 51.66 -31.14
CA HIS A 184 38.77 52.52 -32.23
C HIS A 184 38.97 54.01 -31.95
N GLY A 185 38.57 54.49 -30.77
CA GLY A 185 38.77 55.89 -30.41
C GLY A 185 40.24 56.31 -30.39
N LYS A 186 41.15 55.43 -29.95
CA LYS A 186 42.60 55.70 -30.00
C LYS A 186 43.14 55.74 -31.44
N MET A 187 42.62 54.89 -32.33
CA MET A 187 42.99 54.95 -33.75
C MET A 187 42.50 56.25 -34.39
N GLU A 188 41.26 56.64 -34.12
CA GLU A 188 40.69 57.90 -34.62
C GLU A 188 41.43 59.14 -34.08
N GLU A 189 41.81 59.12 -32.80
CA GLU A 189 42.64 60.18 -32.19
C GLU A 189 43.99 60.31 -32.92
N ALA A 190 44.66 59.19 -33.21
CA ALA A 190 45.92 59.19 -33.95
C ALA A 190 45.75 59.69 -35.39
N ASP A 191 44.67 59.31 -36.09
CA ASP A 191 44.36 59.76 -37.44
C ASP A 191 44.06 61.27 -37.48
N LEU A 192 43.34 61.78 -36.48
CA LEU A 192 43.06 63.21 -36.32
C LEU A 192 44.34 64.01 -36.02
N GLU A 193 45.21 63.49 -35.16
CA GLU A 193 46.50 64.11 -34.87
C GLU A 193 47.38 64.20 -36.13
N TYR A 194 47.43 63.12 -36.92
CA TYR A 194 48.12 63.13 -38.21
C TYR A 194 47.57 64.19 -39.17
N LYS A 195 46.24 64.26 -39.33
CA LYS A 195 45.57 65.28 -40.18
C LYS A 195 45.83 66.70 -39.68
N LYS A 196 45.76 66.91 -38.36
CA LYS A 196 46.01 68.22 -37.73
C LYS A 196 47.44 68.66 -37.91
N ASN A 197 48.41 67.77 -37.68
CA ASN A 197 49.83 68.07 -37.88
C ASN A 197 50.14 68.34 -39.36
N MET A 198 49.51 67.60 -40.28
CA MET A 198 49.61 67.85 -41.72
C MET A 198 49.03 69.22 -42.10
N SER A 199 47.87 69.58 -41.57
CA SER A 199 47.22 70.88 -41.79
C SER A 199 48.02 72.04 -41.19
N ASN A 200 48.62 71.86 -40.02
CA ASN A 200 49.50 72.84 -39.39
C ASN A 200 50.82 73.01 -40.16
N ALA A 201 51.39 71.91 -40.66
CA ALA A 201 52.58 71.95 -41.53
C ALA A 201 52.28 72.64 -42.87
N ALA A 202 51.11 72.41 -43.47
CA ALA A 202 50.65 73.12 -44.65
C ALA A 202 50.30 74.59 -44.37
N SER A 203 49.82 74.94 -43.18
CA SER A 203 49.50 76.31 -42.77
C SER A 203 50.72 77.17 -42.43
N SER A 204 51.91 76.58 -42.24
CA SER A 204 53.18 77.30 -42.07
C SER A 204 53.85 77.68 -43.39
N SER A 205 53.24 77.34 -44.53
CA SER A 205 53.71 77.64 -45.88
C SER A 205 52.77 78.67 -46.52
N GLU A 206 53.29 79.89 -46.70
CA GLU A 206 52.77 80.96 -47.54
C GLU A 206 52.14 80.45 -48.86
N SER A 207 50.89 80.87 -49.12
CA SER A 207 50.23 81.06 -50.43
C SER A 207 50.49 80.02 -51.54
N VAL A 208 49.48 79.17 -51.83
CA VAL A 208 48.94 79.03 -53.20
C VAL A 208 47.48 78.61 -53.16
N ASN A 209 46.62 79.36 -53.86
CA ASN A 209 45.25 78.95 -54.19
C ASN A 209 45.30 77.62 -54.97
N TYR A 210 44.69 76.57 -54.43
CA TYR A 210 44.35 75.40 -55.21
C TYR A 210 42.88 75.06 -54.97
N GLU A 211 42.12 75.18 -56.05
CA GLU A 211 40.70 74.98 -56.18
C GLU A 211 40.33 73.51 -55.85
N PRO A 212 39.40 73.23 -54.92
CA PRO A 212 38.99 71.87 -54.63
C PRO A 212 38.25 71.28 -55.83
N SER A 213 38.91 70.39 -56.59
CA SER A 213 38.26 69.58 -57.61
C SER A 213 37.30 68.61 -56.93
N TYR A 214 36.01 68.92 -57.04
CA TYR A 214 34.89 68.09 -56.64
C TYR A 214 34.93 66.76 -57.40
N ILE A 215 35.26 65.68 -56.70
CA ILE A 215 35.10 64.31 -57.18
C ILE A 215 33.80 63.79 -56.53
N PRO A 216 32.71 63.57 -57.30
CA PRO A 216 31.50 62.95 -56.76
C PRO A 216 31.82 61.49 -56.45
N LEU A 217 32.07 61.16 -55.18
CA LEU A 217 31.97 59.78 -54.69
C LEU A 217 30.49 59.45 -54.52
N GLU A 218 29.81 59.25 -55.66
CA GLU A 218 28.54 58.54 -55.69
C GLU A 218 28.85 57.04 -55.51
N GLY A 219 28.93 56.64 -54.25
CA GLY A 219 29.30 55.29 -53.87
C GLY A 219 29.02 55.07 -52.40
N ILE A 220 27.73 55.09 -52.05
CA ILE A 220 27.17 54.55 -50.81
C ILE A 220 28.04 54.87 -49.58
N GLU A 221 28.03 56.15 -49.16
CA GLU A 221 28.27 56.43 -47.74
C GLU A 221 27.09 55.78 -47.00
N VAL A 222 27.30 54.54 -46.54
CA VAL A 222 26.53 54.04 -45.42
C VAL A 222 26.99 54.92 -44.25
N GLN A 223 26.34 56.06 -44.08
CA GLN A 223 26.20 56.68 -42.78
C GLN A 223 25.48 55.65 -41.93
N LEU A 224 26.25 54.70 -41.42
CA LEU A 224 25.90 53.95 -40.23
C LEU A 224 25.88 55.02 -39.14
N SER A 225 24.75 55.73 -39.01
CA SER A 225 24.52 56.46 -37.78
C SER A 225 24.62 55.44 -36.65
N GLU A 226 25.17 55.88 -35.53
CA GLU A 226 25.29 55.10 -34.29
C GLU A 226 23.99 54.31 -34.03
N ASP A 227 22.83 54.96 -34.24
CA ASP A 227 21.49 54.35 -34.14
C ASP A 227 21.22 53.17 -35.09
N GLY A 228 21.80 53.14 -36.29
CA GLY A 228 21.64 52.06 -37.28
C GLY A 228 22.46 50.81 -36.93
N ILE A 229 23.62 50.99 -36.31
CA ILE A 229 24.41 49.88 -35.75
C ILE A 229 23.73 49.37 -34.49
N GLU A 230 23.27 50.25 -33.61
CA GLU A 230 22.56 49.87 -32.38
C GLU A 230 21.28 49.08 -32.63
N LEU A 231 20.48 49.44 -33.65
CA LEU A 231 19.22 48.75 -33.96
C LEU A 231 19.46 47.34 -34.54
N THR A 232 20.49 47.17 -35.37
CA THR A 232 20.88 45.85 -35.89
C THR A 232 21.54 44.99 -34.82
N GLU A 233 22.29 45.61 -33.90
CA GLU A 233 22.95 44.95 -32.77
C GLU A 233 21.93 44.50 -31.71
N ALA A 234 20.95 45.34 -31.35
CA ALA A 234 19.85 44.97 -30.45
C ALA A 234 19.00 43.82 -31.03
N GLN A 235 18.87 43.75 -32.35
CA GLN A 235 18.19 42.66 -33.04
C GLN A 235 18.98 41.34 -32.98
N ILE A 236 20.31 41.41 -33.06
CA ILE A 236 21.21 40.27 -32.86
C ILE A 236 21.23 39.83 -31.39
N GLU A 237 21.24 40.77 -30.44
CA GLU A 237 21.15 40.49 -29.00
C GLU A 237 19.83 39.79 -28.65
N ALA A 238 18.71 40.30 -29.15
CA ALA A 238 17.40 39.65 -28.97
C ALA A 238 17.36 38.25 -29.61
N GLN A 239 18.02 38.05 -30.75
CA GLN A 239 18.10 36.74 -31.41
C GLN A 239 18.96 35.75 -30.63
N ILE A 240 20.05 36.21 -30.02
CA ILE A 240 20.93 35.41 -29.15
C ILE A 240 20.19 35.08 -27.83
N GLU A 241 19.48 36.03 -27.24
CA GLU A 241 18.64 35.79 -26.06
C GLU A 241 17.56 34.75 -26.34
N GLN A 242 16.88 34.84 -27.48
CA GLN A 242 15.88 33.84 -27.91
C GLN A 242 16.49 32.46 -28.16
N GLN A 243 17.64 32.37 -28.85
CA GLN A 243 18.32 31.08 -29.05
C GLN A 243 18.78 30.45 -27.72
N ILE A 244 19.22 31.27 -26.77
CA ILE A 244 19.65 30.83 -25.43
C ILE A 244 18.45 30.41 -24.59
N GLU A 245 17.31 31.12 -24.63
CA GLU A 245 16.07 30.67 -23.99
C GLU A 245 15.58 29.35 -24.57
N MET A 246 15.64 29.17 -25.88
CA MET A 246 15.24 27.93 -26.55
C MET A 246 16.16 26.75 -26.18
N MET A 247 17.48 26.98 -26.03
CA MET A 247 18.42 25.97 -25.55
C MET A 247 18.16 25.59 -24.08
N ILE A 248 17.78 26.55 -23.23
CA ILE A 248 17.43 26.32 -21.84
C ILE A 248 16.10 25.59 -21.72
N ALA A 249 15.12 25.93 -22.55
CA ALA A 249 13.87 25.20 -22.64
C ALA A 249 14.10 23.75 -23.09
N ALA A 250 15.00 23.52 -24.06
CA ALA A 250 15.37 22.18 -24.51
C ALA A 250 16.12 21.36 -23.45
N GLU A 251 17.05 21.96 -22.70
CA GLU A 251 17.80 21.27 -21.64
C GLU A 251 16.95 21.02 -20.39
N LEU A 252 16.01 21.92 -20.08
CA LEU A 252 15.02 21.74 -19.02
C LEU A 252 13.97 20.67 -19.41
N ALA A 253 13.53 20.63 -20.68
CA ALA A 253 12.63 19.61 -21.23
C ALA A 253 13.29 18.23 -21.36
N GLY A 254 14.58 18.17 -21.69
CA GLY A 254 15.36 16.93 -21.74
C GLY A 254 15.48 16.20 -20.40
N SER A 255 15.23 16.89 -19.28
CA SER A 255 15.21 16.29 -17.94
C SER A 255 13.84 15.68 -17.53
N ALA A 256 12.81 15.81 -18.37
CA ALA A 256 11.49 15.20 -18.17
C ALA A 256 11.36 13.81 -18.86
N GLY A 257 12.31 13.43 -19.71
CA GLY A 257 12.31 12.19 -20.49
C GLY A 257 13.14 11.08 -19.86
N MET A 258 12.80 10.64 -18.65
CA MET A 258 13.19 9.31 -18.17
C MET A 258 11.97 8.68 -17.48
N SER A 259 10.99 8.36 -18.32
CA SER A 259 9.97 7.38 -17.96
C SER A 259 10.65 6.01 -17.94
N ASP A 260 10.46 5.32 -16.81
CA ASP A 260 10.92 3.97 -16.51
C ASP A 260 10.87 3.02 -17.72
N LEU A 261 12.03 2.47 -18.07
CA LEU A 261 12.14 1.21 -18.77
C LEU A 261 12.30 0.10 -17.73
N ALA A 262 11.19 -0.42 -17.21
CA ALA A 262 11.10 -1.76 -16.61
C ALA A 262 9.62 -2.14 -16.36
N GLY A 263 9.11 -3.17 -17.03
CA GLY A 263 7.85 -3.81 -16.64
C GLY A 263 7.04 -4.40 -17.78
N VAL A 264 7.48 -5.56 -18.25
CA VAL A 264 6.84 -6.46 -19.21
C VAL A 264 5.38 -6.80 -18.85
N THR A 265 4.49 -6.54 -19.83
CA THR A 265 3.22 -7.20 -20.22
C THR A 265 2.35 -7.93 -19.18
N MET A 266 1.06 -7.57 -19.14
CA MET A 266 -0.07 -8.53 -19.23
C MET A 266 -1.33 -7.80 -19.76
N PRO A 267 -2.02 -8.32 -20.79
CA PRO A 267 -3.43 -7.98 -21.05
C PRO A 267 -4.36 -9.06 -20.46
N ASP A 268 -5.50 -8.59 -20.00
CA ASP A 268 -6.63 -9.38 -19.53
C ASP A 268 -7.66 -9.50 -20.67
N SER A 269 -8.02 -10.72 -21.10
CA SER A 269 -9.34 -11.00 -21.69
C SER A 269 -9.61 -12.51 -21.83
N ALA A 270 -10.55 -12.97 -21.01
CA ALA A 270 -11.64 -13.93 -21.27
C ALA A 270 -11.53 -15.03 -22.36
N GLY A 271 -11.79 -16.27 -21.94
CA GLY A 271 -12.76 -17.15 -22.63
C GLY A 271 -12.29 -18.53 -23.13
N ALA A 272 -13.03 -19.57 -22.70
CA ALA A 272 -13.16 -20.93 -23.26
C ALA A 272 -11.95 -21.88 -23.11
N ASP A 273 -12.00 -22.99 -22.36
CA ASP A 273 -12.80 -24.23 -22.48
C ASP A 273 -11.86 -25.39 -22.87
N MET A 274 -12.20 -26.58 -22.37
CA MET A 274 -11.67 -27.92 -22.65
C MET A 274 -10.40 -28.38 -21.93
N GLY A 275 -10.64 -29.24 -20.93
CA GLY A 275 -10.39 -30.66 -21.18
C GLY A 275 -9.17 -31.28 -20.49
N GLY A 276 -9.44 -31.90 -19.34
CA GLY A 276 -9.07 -33.30 -19.09
C GLY A 276 -7.64 -33.64 -18.67
N GLY A 277 -7.54 -34.41 -17.59
CA GLY A 277 -6.44 -35.37 -17.42
C GLY A 277 -5.75 -35.33 -16.06
N ASP A 278 -6.25 -36.14 -15.13
CA ASP A 278 -5.48 -36.70 -14.02
C ASP A 278 -4.12 -37.25 -14.46
N ILE A 279 -3.10 -37.19 -13.58
CA ILE A 279 -2.45 -38.34 -12.92
C ILE A 279 -1.34 -37.82 -11.94
N PRO A 280 -1.16 -38.43 -10.74
CA PRO A 280 -0.22 -37.97 -9.70
C PRO A 280 1.05 -38.86 -9.54
N VAL A 281 1.89 -38.49 -8.56
CA VAL A 281 2.96 -39.27 -7.86
C VAL A 281 4.34 -39.20 -8.59
N ILE A 282 5.48 -38.93 -7.96
CA ILE A 282 6.20 -39.75 -6.95
C ILE A 282 7.23 -38.91 -6.14
N ASP A 283 7.25 -39.15 -4.84
CA ASP A 283 8.27 -38.79 -3.84
C ASP A 283 9.68 -39.34 -4.19
N ILE A 284 10.73 -38.52 -4.00
CA ILE A 284 12.11 -39.02 -3.90
C ILE A 284 12.63 -38.76 -2.50
N ALA A 285 12.70 -39.85 -1.72
CA ALA A 285 13.46 -39.94 -0.49
C ALA A 285 14.95 -40.12 -0.80
N ILE A 286 15.79 -39.34 -0.12
CA ILE A 286 17.25 -39.44 -0.15
C ILE A 286 17.67 -40.37 1.01
N GLY A 287 18.38 -41.44 0.65
CA GLY A 287 19.32 -42.12 1.53
C GLY A 287 20.72 -41.58 1.34
#